data_AF-A0A3D5N3X2-F1
#
_entry.id   AF-A0A3D5N3X2-F1
#
_cell.length_a   1.000
_cell.length_b   1.000
_cell.length_c   1.000
_cell.angle_alpha   90.00
_cell.angle_beta   90.00
_cell.angle_gamma   90.00
#
_symmetry.space_group_name_H-M   'P 1'
#
loop_
_entity.id
_entity.type
_entity.pdbx_description
1 polymer ?
#
loop_
_entity_poly.entity_id
_entity_poly.type
_entity_poly.pdbx_seq_one_letter_code
_entity_poly.pdbx_strand_id
1 'polypeptide(L)' 'DLWSIQGVDNIWYCGSYFGYGFHEDGLQSGLAVAEALGNVRRPWTVENESGRIHVAERAPVQGSEAA' A
#
# COMPACT_ATOMS: atom_id res chain seq x y z
N ASP A 1 4.27 13.27 0.05
CA ASP A 1 4.22 12.07 -0.82
C ASP A 1 2.77 11.59 -0.87
N LEU A 2 2.30 11.02 -1.97
CA LEU A 2 0.91 10.54 -2.13
C LEU A 2 0.54 9.47 -1.08
N TRP A 3 1.52 8.74 -0.57
CA TRP A 3 1.30 7.75 0.48
C TRP A 3 0.92 8.36 1.85
N SER A 4 1.30 9.61 2.14
CA SER A 4 1.06 10.21 3.46
C SER A 4 -0.38 10.66 3.71
N ILE A 5 -1.25 10.59 2.69
CA ILE A 5 -2.67 10.97 2.78
C ILE A 5 -3.62 9.77 2.80
N GLN A 6 -3.09 8.54 2.87
CA GLN A 6 -3.91 7.33 2.92
C GLN A 6 -4.73 7.28 4.22
N GLY A 7 -6.01 6.92 4.12
CA GLY A 7 -6.90 6.73 5.27
C GLY A 7 -7.44 8.02 5.90
N VAL A 8 -7.03 9.20 5.40
CA VAL A 8 -7.62 10.47 5.81
C VAL A 8 -9.07 10.52 5.33
N ASP A 9 -9.98 10.86 6.25
CA ASP A 9 -11.43 10.87 5.99
C ASP A 9 -12.00 9.56 5.43
N ASN A 10 -11.36 8.42 5.77
CA ASN A 10 -11.67 7.09 5.24
C ASN A 10 -11.50 6.96 3.72
N ILE A 11 -10.69 7.83 3.10
CA ILE A 11 -10.41 7.80 1.67
C ILE A 11 -9.05 7.15 1.43
N TRP A 12 -9.00 6.30 0.40
CA TRP A 12 -7.81 5.60 0.00
C TRP A 12 -7.57 5.82 -1.50
N TYR A 13 -6.32 6.05 -1.86
CA TYR A 13 -5.92 6.40 -3.22
C TYR A 13 -4.98 5.32 -3.74
N CYS A 14 -5.26 4.78 -4.92
CA CYS A 14 -4.34 3.92 -5.65
C CYS A 14 -4.33 4.31 -7.13
N GLY A 15 -3.29 3.91 -7.85
CA GLY A 15 -3.17 4.19 -9.27
C GLY A 15 -1.72 4.42 -9.68
N SER A 16 -1.53 4.64 -10.98
CA SER A 16 -0.21 4.73 -11.57
C SER A 16 0.60 5.97 -11.15
N TYR A 17 -0.06 6.97 -10.56
CA TYR A 17 0.56 8.17 -9.96
C TYR A 17 1.44 7.88 -8.74
N PHE A 18 1.38 6.68 -8.16
CA PHE A 18 2.25 6.26 -7.06
C PHE A 18 3.64 5.81 -7.51
N GLY A 19 3.87 5.73 -8.82
CA GLY A 19 5.16 5.41 -9.44
C GLY A 19 5.44 6.31 -10.64
N TYR A 20 5.64 5.71 -11.82
CA TYR A 20 6.01 6.41 -13.05
C TYR A 20 4.88 6.46 -14.09
N GLY A 21 3.65 6.13 -13.72
CA GLY A 21 2.48 6.20 -14.62
C GLY A 21 2.19 4.92 -15.42
N PHE A 22 2.86 3.81 -15.16
CA PHE A 22 2.65 2.54 -15.86
C PHE A 22 1.52 1.69 -15.26
N HIS A 23 1.04 0.71 -16.03
CA HIS A 23 0.01 -0.24 -15.59
C HIS A 23 0.42 -0.99 -14.31
N GLU A 24 1.69 -1.40 -14.22
CA GLU A 24 2.23 -2.11 -13.06
C GLU A 24 2.23 -1.25 -11.78
N ASP A 25 2.40 0.07 -11.91
CA ASP A 25 2.38 0.99 -10.76
C ASP A 25 0.96 1.06 -10.16
N GLY A 26 -0.07 1.00 -11.03
CA GLY A 26 -1.46 0.87 -10.62
C GLY A 26 -1.76 -0.45 -9.92
N LEU A 27 -1.25 -1.56 -10.44
CA LEU A 27 -1.40 -2.88 -9.83
C LEU A 27 -0.77 -2.93 -8.44
N GLN A 28 0.50 -2.53 -8.32
CA GLN A 28 1.23 -2.58 -7.05
C GLN A 28 0.62 -1.64 -6.01
N SER A 29 0.23 -0.41 -6.40
CA SER A 29 -0.41 0.53 -5.46
C SER A 29 -1.77 0.04 -4.99
N GLY A 30 -2.59 -0.56 -5.87
CA GLY A 30 -3.88 -1.13 -5.49
C GLY A 30 -3.73 -2.25 -4.46
N LEU A 31 -2.78 -3.15 -4.66
CA LEU A 31 -2.49 -4.23 -3.70
C LEU A 31 -1.95 -3.67 -2.37
N ALA A 32 -1.01 -2.72 -2.41
CA ALA A 32 -0.45 -2.12 -1.20
C ALA A 32 -1.51 -1.37 -0.38
N VAL A 33 -2.44 -0.68 -1.04
CA VAL A 33 -3.59 -0.02 -0.39
C VAL A 33 -4.54 -1.05 0.22
N ALA A 34 -4.88 -2.12 -0.51
CA ALA A 34 -5.76 -3.17 0.02
C ALA A 34 -5.20 -3.82 1.29
N GLU A 35 -3.88 -4.01 1.34
CA GLU A 35 -3.20 -4.55 2.53
C GLU A 35 -3.16 -3.57 3.70
N ALA A 36 -2.98 -2.27 3.42
CA ALA A 36 -2.99 -1.23 4.45
C ALA A 36 -4.41 -1.03 5.01
N LEU A 37 -5.42 -0.92 4.14
CA LEU A 37 -6.83 -0.78 4.50
C LEU A 37 -7.36 -2.00 5.25
N GLY A 38 -7.03 -3.20 4.77
CA GLY A 38 -7.49 -4.45 5.37
C GLY A 38 -6.68 -4.90 6.58
N ASN A 39 -5.52 -4.29 6.85
CA ASN A 39 -4.52 -4.80 7.78
C ASN A 39 -4.21 -6.29 7.59
N VAL A 40 -4.11 -6.71 6.33
CA VAL A 40 -3.82 -8.09 5.92
C VAL A 40 -2.66 -8.09 4.93
N ARG A 41 -1.86 -9.15 4.92
CA ARG A 41 -0.91 -9.40 3.82
C ARG A 41 -1.67 -10.17 2.73
N ARG A 42 -1.36 -9.92 1.46
CA ARG A 42 -1.72 -10.82 0.37
C ARG A 42 -1.22 -12.27 0.67
N PRO A 43 -1.79 -13.34 0.10
CA PRO A 43 -1.40 -14.71 0.47
C PRO A 43 -0.22 -15.29 -0.34
N TRP A 44 0.30 -14.57 -1.33
CA TRP A 44 1.43 -14.99 -2.17
C TRP A 44 2.66 -14.09 -1.97
N THR A 45 3.85 -14.62 -2.24
CA THR A 45 5.11 -13.86 -2.20
C THR A 45 5.58 -13.58 -3.61
N VAL A 46 6.02 -12.34 -3.86
CA VAL A 46 6.65 -11.92 -5.12
C VAL A 46 7.85 -11.06 -4.77
N GLU A 47 8.92 -11.20 -5.55
CA GLU A 47 10.08 -10.34 -5.42
C GLU A 47 9.71 -8.89 -5.80
N ASN A 48 10.16 -7.91 -5.02
CA ASN A 48 9.91 -6.48 -5.28
C ASN A 48 8.41 -6.12 -5.47
N GLU A 49 7.54 -6.67 -4.62
CA GLU A 49 6.06 -6.55 -4.72
C GLU A 49 5.47 -5.14 -4.67
N SER A 50 6.28 -4.15 -4.30
CA SER A 50 5.97 -2.72 -4.30
C SER A 50 7.16 -1.89 -4.78
N GLY A 51 8.09 -2.51 -5.52
CA GLY A 51 9.35 -1.89 -5.92
C GLY A 51 9.20 -0.75 -6.93
N ARG A 52 8.03 -0.59 -7.54
CA ARG A 52 7.76 0.50 -8.49
C ARG A 52 7.00 1.68 -7.90
N ILE A 53 6.50 1.55 -6.68
CA ILE A 53 5.70 2.58 -6.02
C ILE A 53 6.46 3.20 -4.86
N HIS A 54 6.17 4.45 -4.58
CA HIS A 54 6.70 5.16 -3.41
C HIS A 54 5.77 4.95 -2.22
N VAL A 55 6.07 3.91 -1.45
CA VAL A 55 5.46 3.65 -0.14
C VAL A 55 6.30 4.30 0.95
N ALA A 56 5.68 5.09 1.83
CA ALA A 56 6.38 5.54 3.03
C ALA A 56 6.74 4.31 3.87
N GLU A 57 7.93 4.30 4.45
CA GLU A 57 8.41 3.20 5.29
C GLU A 57 7.36 2.88 6.34
N ARG A 58 6.78 1.67 6.25
CA ARG A 58 5.67 1.24 7.08
C ARG A 58 6.18 1.32 8.52
N ALA A 59 5.58 2.17 9.36
CA ALA A 59 5.79 2.08 10.80
C ALA A 59 5.51 0.62 11.19
N PRO A 60 6.35 -0.01 12.03
CA PRO A 60 6.21 -1.42 12.34
C PRO A 60 4.79 -1.67 12.82
N VAL A 61 4.15 -2.69 12.26
CA VAL A 61 2.82 -3.14 12.66
C VAL A 61 2.89 -3.41 14.16
N GLN A 62 2.40 -2.48 14.98
CA GLN A 62 2.12 -2.76 16.38
C GLN A 62 0.96 -3.74 16.34
N GLY A 63 1.25 -5.01 16.65
CA GLY A 63 0.21 -6.00 16.87
C GLY A 63 -0.75 -5.43 17.90
N SER A 64 -1.99 -5.19 17.50
CA SER A 64 -3.06 -4.95 18.45
C SER A 64 -3.22 -6.24 19.25
N GLU A 65 -2.81 -6.24 20.51
CA GLU A 65 -3.29 -7.23 21.46
C GLU A 65 -4.82 -7.15 21.48
N ALA A 66 -5.45 -8.22 21.01
CA ALA A 66 -6.88 -8.40 21.20
C ALA A 66 -7.13 -8.65 22.69
N ALA A 67 -8.08 -7.88 23.24
CA ALA A 67 -8.63 -8.04 24.58
C ALA A 67 -9.38 -9.37 24.76
#